data_AF-A0A6L8EL30-F1
#
_entry.id   AF-A0A6L8EL30-F1
#
_cell.length_a   1.000
_cell.length_b   1.000
_cell.length_c   1.000
_cell.angle_alpha   90.00
_cell.angle_beta   90.00
_cell.angle_gamma   90.00
#
_symmetry.space_group_name_H-M   'P 1'
#
loop_
_entity.id
_entity.type
_entity.pdbx_description
1 polymer ?
#
loop_
_entity_poly.entity_id
_entity_poly.type
_entity_poly.pdbx_seq_one_letter_code
_entity_poly.pdbx_strand_id
1 'polypeptide(L)' 'LVVFGEVGLTGEIRPVQEGQERLKEAKKHGFNRVIIPAANTPKTKMGKMQIFPVSKLSQAIEALQSL' A
#
# COMPACT_ATOMS: atom_id res chain seq x y z
N LEU A 1 -2.36 10.39 2.03
CA LEU A 1 -1.89 9.01 2.26
C LEU A 1 -3.08 8.07 2.09
N VAL A 2 -2.90 6.93 1.44
CA VAL A 2 -3.88 5.82 1.45
C VAL A 2 -3.18 4.57 1.96
N VAL A 3 -3.87 3.81 2.81
CA VAL A 3 -3.37 2.53 3.32
C VAL A 3 -4.46 1.49 3.11
N PHE A 4 -4.09 0.33 2.57
CA PHE A 4 -5.01 -0.80 2.50
C PHE A 4 -4.23 -2.11 2.59
N GLY A 5 -4.92 -3.17 3.00
CA GLY A 5 -4.33 -4.49 3.24
C GLY A 5 -5.21 -5.27 4.22
N GLU A 6 -5.13 -6.59 4.18
CA GLU A 6 -5.68 -7.43 5.23
C GLU A 6 -4.60 -7.71 6.27
N VAL A 7 -4.96 -7.72 7.54
CA VAL A 7 -4.03 -7.99 8.65
C VAL A 7 -4.39 -9.34 9.24
N GLY A 8 -3.43 -10.27 9.25
CA GLY A 8 -3.58 -11.53 9.98
C GLY A 8 -3.16 -11.38 11.44
N LEU A 9 -3.55 -12.35 12.27
CA LEU A 9 -3.33 -12.31 13.72
C LEU A 9 -1.84 -12.29 14.09
N THR A 10 -0.94 -12.81 13.23
CA THR A 10 0.51 -12.79 13.46
C THR A 10 1.18 -11.54 12.87
N GLY A 11 0.37 -10.54 12.50
CA GLY A 11 0.81 -9.28 11.92
C GLY A 11 1.31 -9.41 10.49
N GLU A 12 1.02 -10.50 9.77
CA GLU A 12 1.23 -10.58 8.33
C GLU A 12 0.25 -9.66 7.57
N ILE A 13 0.75 -9.02 6.51
CA ILE A 13 -0.06 -8.19 5.62
C ILE A 13 -0.36 -8.98 4.36
N ARG A 14 -1.64 -9.22 4.10
CA ARG A 14 -2.15 -10.03 3.00
C ARG A 14 -2.71 -9.15 1.88
N PRO A 15 -2.64 -9.62 0.62
CA PRO A 15 -3.16 -8.86 -0.51
C PRO A 15 -4.68 -8.69 -0.42
N VAL A 16 -5.16 -7.55 -0.89
CA VAL A 16 -6.60 -7.31 -1.14
C VAL A 16 -6.92 -7.52 -2.61
N GLN A 17 -8.17 -7.89 -2.88
CA GLN A 17 -8.70 -7.89 -4.23
C GLN A 17 -8.69 -6.47 -4.83
N GLU A 18 -8.50 -6.40 -6.15
CA GLU A 18 -8.54 -5.16 -6.93
C GLU A 18 -7.55 -4.06 -6.46
N GLY A 19 -6.41 -4.45 -5.86
CA GLY A 19 -5.42 -3.47 -5.37
C GLY A 19 -4.91 -2.49 -6.44
N GLN A 20 -4.85 -2.90 -7.71
CA GLN A 20 -4.49 -2.00 -8.82
C GLN A 20 -5.54 -0.92 -9.07
N GLU A 21 -6.83 -1.26 -9.04
CA GLU A 21 -7.91 -0.28 -9.21
C GLU A 21 -7.95 0.68 -8.02
N ARG A 22 -7.76 0.18 -6.80
CA ARG A 22 -7.62 1.03 -5.60
C ARG A 22 -6.47 2.05 -5.74
N LEU A 23 -5.33 1.63 -6.29
CA LEU A 23 -4.20 2.55 -6.54
C LEU A 23 -4.52 3.61 -7.60
N LYS A 24 -5.22 3.22 -8.68
CA LYS A 24 -5.66 4.17 -9.71
C LYS A 24 -6.61 5.20 -9.14
N GLU A 25 -7.56 4.78 -8.31
CA GLU A 25 -8.52 5.68 -7.67
C GLU A 25 -7.84 6.61 -6.68
N ALA A 26 -6.93 6.07 -5.86
CA ALA A 26 -6.09 6.88 -4.98
C ALA A 26 -5.33 7.97 -5.75
N LYS A 27 -4.77 7.62 -6.92
CA LYS A 27 -4.05 8.57 -7.78
C LYS A 27 -4.99 9.66 -8.32
N LYS A 28 -6.20 9.31 -8.78
CA LYS A 28 -7.19 10.28 -9.29
C LYS A 28 -7.59 11.30 -8.21
N HIS A 29 -7.74 10.85 -6.97
CA HIS A 29 -8.05 11.70 -5.83
C HIS A 29 -6.84 12.48 -5.28
N GLY A 30 -5.69 12.46 -5.96
CA GLY A 30 -4.53 13.26 -5.61
C GLY A 30 -3.66 12.68 -4.49
N PHE A 31 -3.88 11.43 -4.08
CA PHE A 31 -2.99 10.78 -3.12
C PHE A 31 -1.64 10.46 -3.76
N ASN A 32 -0.58 10.93 -3.12
CA ASN A 32 0.80 10.81 -3.62
C ASN A 32 1.64 9.76 -2.86
N ARG A 33 1.12 9.20 -1.76
CA ARG A 33 1.79 8.21 -0.91
C ARG A 33 0.81 7.10 -0.56
N VAL A 34 1.23 5.85 -0.70
CA VAL A 34 0.40 4.67 -0.45
C VAL A 34 1.17 3.55 0.25
N ILE A 35 0.60 2.99 1.33
CA ILE A 35 1.12 1.79 1.98
C ILE A 35 0.22 0.61 1.59
N ILE A 36 0.79 -0.45 1.03
CA ILE A 36 0.03 -1.56 0.45
C ILE A 36 0.68 -2.92 0.76
N PRO A 37 -0.05 -4.04 0.64
CA PRO A 37 0.57 -5.36 0.74
C PRO A 37 1.61 -5.51 -0.37
N ALA A 38 2.76 -6.11 -0.07
CA ALA A 38 3.82 -6.32 -1.05
C ALA A 38 3.34 -7.07 -2.31
N ALA A 39 2.39 -7.99 -2.13
CA ALA A 39 1.76 -8.74 -3.23
C ALA A 39 0.82 -7.89 -4.13
N ASN A 40 0.37 -6.71 -3.69
CA ASN A 40 -0.39 -5.78 -4.52
C ASN A 40 0.49 -4.76 -5.27
N THR A 41 1.82 -4.83 -5.13
CA THR A 41 2.75 -3.89 -5.79
C THR A 41 2.52 -3.87 -7.30
N PRO A 42 2.29 -2.70 -7.92
CA PRO A 42 2.07 -2.61 -9.35
C PRO A 42 3.33 -2.99 -10.12
N LYS A 43 3.15 -3.71 -11.23
CA LYS A 43 4.24 -4.02 -12.17
C LYS A 43 4.68 -2.79 -12.98
N THR A 44 3.83 -1.79 -13.08
CA THR A 44 4.07 -0.55 -13.83
C THR A 44 4.25 0.64 -12.89
N LYS A 45 5.03 1.63 -13.33
CA LYS A 45 5.25 2.86 -12.55
C LYS A 45 3.93 3.66 -12.44
N MET A 46 3.54 4.02 -11.22
CA MET A 46 2.34 4.81 -10.94
C MET A 46 2.59 6.33 -10.97
N GLY A 47 3.41 6.80 -11.91
CA GLY A 47 3.79 8.22 -12.02
C GLY A 47 4.64 8.67 -10.82
N LYS A 48 4.23 9.76 -10.16
CA LYS A 48 4.90 10.33 -8.97
C LYS A 48 4.42 9.73 -7.64
N MET A 49 3.52 8.74 -7.67
CA MET A 49 3.01 8.10 -6.45
C MET A 49 4.12 7.28 -5.78
N GLN A 50 4.42 7.59 -4.52
CA GLN A 50 5.35 6.85 -3.68
C GLN A 50 4.62 5.65 -3.07
N ILE A 51 5.13 4.45 -3.34
CA ILE A 51 4.52 3.19 -2.92
C ILE A 51 5.42 2.55 -1.87
N PHE A 52 4.82 2.19 -0.74
CA PHE A 52 5.46 1.51 0.39
C PHE A 52 4.88 0.10 0.51
N PRO A 53 5.49 -0.89 -0.15
CA PRO A 53 5.06 -2.27 -0.04
C PRO A 53 5.47 -2.86 1.32
N VAL A 54 4.52 -3.50 2.00
CA VAL A 54 4.76 -4.12 3.32
C VAL A 54 4.26 -5.56 3.35
N SER A 55 4.96 -6.42 4.09
CA SER A 55 4.56 -7.81 4.36
C SER A 55 4.23 -8.06 5.83
N LYS A 56 4.59 -7.13 6.72
CA LYS A 56 4.33 -7.17 8.15
C LYS A 56 3.76 -5.84 8.66
N LEU A 57 2.90 -5.90 9.69
CA LEU A 57 2.29 -4.73 10.31
C LEU A 57 3.33 -3.76 10.89
N SER A 58 4.41 -4.29 11.46
CA SER A 58 5.53 -3.48 11.96
C SER A 58 6.13 -2.57 10.89
N GLN A 59 6.28 -3.06 9.65
CA GLN A 59 6.77 -2.28 8.52
C GLN A 59 5.80 -1.17 8.13
N ALA A 60 4.48 -1.42 8.23
CA ALA A 60 3.48 -0.39 7.98
C ALA A 60 3.56 0.73 9.03
N ILE A 61 3.77 0.37 10.30
CA ILE A 61 3.96 1.33 11.39
C ILE A 61 5.24 2.15 11.20
N GLU A 62 6.36 1.49 10.84
CA GLU A 62 7.63 2.17 10.55
C GLU A 62 7.52 3.11 9.34
N ALA A 63 6.81 2.68 8.29
CA ALA A 63 6.52 3.54 7.14
C ALA A 63 5.72 4.77 7.58
N LEU A 64 4.72 4.63 8.47
CA LEU A 64 3.96 5.78 8.97
C LEU A 64 4.81 6.77 9.77
N GLN A 65 5.80 6.29 10.52
CA GLN A 65 6.69 7.14 11.32
C GLN A 65 7.72 7.91 10.46
N SER A 66 8.00 7.44 9.25
CA SER A 66 9.00 8.02 8.33
C SER A 66 8.40 8.90 7.23
N LEU A 67 7.08 9.09 7.23
CA LEU A 67 6.31 9.87 6.25
C LEU A 67 6.07 11.31 6.68
#